data_AF-A0A497KJP3-F1
#
_entry.id   AF-A0A497KJP3-F1
#
_cell.length_a   1.000
_cell.length_b   1.000
_cell.length_c   1.000
_cell.angle_alpha   90.00
_cell.angle_beta   90.00
_cell.angle_gamma   90.00
#
_symmetry.space_group_name_H-M   'P 1'
#
loop_
_entity.id
_entity.type
_entity.pdbx_description
1 polymer ?
#
loop_
_entity_poly.entity_id
_entity_poly.type
_entity_poly.pdbx_seq_one_letter_code
_entity_poly.pdbx_strand_id
1 'polypeptide(L)' 'LREIYHTIKKEGLLDKAEFSLERYMRCGIGICGSCVLNNGRRVCKDGPVFKASKLKSEYE' A
#
# COMPACT_ATOMS: atom_id res chain seq x y z
N LEU A 1 5.80 7.64 4.93
CA LEU A 1 5.61 6.99 3.62
C LEU A 1 4.98 7.92 2.57
N ARG A 2 3.93 8.69 2.90
CA ARG A 2 3.26 9.61 1.95
C ARG A 2 4.22 10.61 1.27
N GLU A 3 5.05 11.33 2.02
CA GLU A 3 6.04 12.26 1.42
C GLU A 3 7.02 11.56 0.49
N ILE A 4 7.52 10.39 0.88
CA ILE A 4 8.43 9.58 0.04
C ILE A 4 7.73 9.18 -1.27
N TYR A 5 6.45 8.80 -1.20
CA TYR A 5 5.64 8.52 -2.39
C TYR A 5 5.54 9.73 -3.32
N HIS A 6 5.29 10.93 -2.78
CA HIS A 6 5.23 12.15 -3.58
C HIS A 6 6.58 12.51 -4.23
N THR A 7 7.70 12.34 -3.51
CA THR A 7 9.04 12.51 -4.07
C THR A 7 9.30 11.53 -5.22
N ILE A 8 9.04 10.24 -5.01
CA ILE A 8 9.20 9.20 -6.04
C ILE A 8 8.29 9.47 -7.25
N LYS A 9 7.06 9.94 -7.01
CA LYS A 9 6.12 10.35 -8.06
C LYS A 9 6.66 11.51 -8.88
N LYS A 10 7.22 12.54 -8.23
CA LYS A 10 7.82 13.70 -8.89
C LYS A 10 9.00 13.31 -9.80
N GLU A 11 9.81 12.35 -9.36
CA GLU A 11 10.95 11.83 -10.14
C GLU A 11 10.52 10.80 -11.23
N GLY A 12 9.23 10.47 -11.34
CA GLY A 12 8.74 9.51 -12.34
C GLY A 12 9.17 8.06 -12.05
N LEU A 13 9.45 7.72 -10.80
CA LEU A 13 10.02 6.42 -10.39
C LEU A 13 9.00 5.44 -9.80
N LEU A 14 7.69 5.67 -10.00
CA LEU A 14 6.62 4.87 -9.37
C LEU A 14 6.68 3.37 -9.68
N ASP A 15 7.11 2.98 -10.88
CA ASP A 15 7.22 1.56 -11.26
C ASP A 15 8.52 0.89 -10.78
N LYS A 16 9.46 1.68 -10.22
CA LYS A 16 10.75 1.22 -9.70
C LYS A 16 10.80 1.17 -8.17
N ALA A 17 9.69 1.47 -7.50
CA ALA A 17 9.62 1.53 -6.05
C ALA A 17 8.54 0.58 -5.50
N GLU A 18 8.85 -0.03 -4.37
CA GLU A 18 7.93 -0.87 -3.60
C GLU A 18 7.85 -0.36 -2.16
N PHE A 19 6.67 -0.46 -1.56
CA PHE A 19 6.38 0.00 -0.22
C PHE A 19 5.84 -1.17 0.58
N SER A 20 6.46 -1.45 1.74
CA SER A 20 5.87 -2.33 2.75
C SER A 20 4.88 -1.53 3.58
N LEU A 21 3.60 -1.87 3.50
CA LEU A 21 2.54 -1.18 4.22
C LEU A 21 2.26 -1.85 5.55
N GLU A 22 2.11 -1.04 6.59
CA GLU A 22 1.65 -1.46 7.90
C GLU A 22 0.20 -0.98 8.14
N ARG A 23 -0.60 -1.89 8.69
CA ARG A 23 -1.98 -1.67 9.10
C ARG A 23 -2.27 -2.49 10.34
N TYR A 24 -3.32 -2.13 11.05
CA TYR A 24 -3.82 -2.97 12.13
C TYR A 24 -4.27 -4.33 11.58
N MET A 25 -3.48 -5.37 11.87
CA MET A 25 -3.76 -6.74 11.46
C MET A 25 -4.44 -7.50 12.60
N ARG A 26 -5.77 -7.66 12.50
CA ARG A 26 -6.53 -8.46 13.48
C ARG A 26 -6.43 -9.96 13.21
N CYS A 27 -6.86 -10.42 12.04
CA CYS A 27 -6.88 -11.86 11.72
C CYS A 27 -5.64 -12.36 10.95
N GLY A 28 -4.93 -11.51 10.22
CA GLY A 28 -3.78 -11.91 9.38
C GLY A 28 -4.09 -12.81 8.17
N ILE A 29 -5.30 -13.36 8.03
CA ILE A 29 -5.66 -14.35 6.99
C ILE A 29 -6.70 -13.85 5.98
N GLY A 30 -7.06 -12.57 6.06
CA GLY A 30 -7.93 -11.90 5.09
C GLY A 30 -9.44 -11.96 5.37
N ILE A 31 -9.91 -12.54 6.47
CA ILE A 31 -11.35 -12.70 6.74
C ILE A 31 -12.03 -11.49 7.42
N CYS A 32 -11.28 -10.70 8.19
CA CYS A 32 -11.88 -9.64 9.03
C CYS A 32 -11.92 -8.24 8.40
N GLY A 33 -11.15 -7.98 7.34
CA GLY A 33 -11.07 -6.67 6.69
C GLY A 33 -10.35 -5.56 7.47
N SER A 34 -9.84 -5.78 8.70
CA SER A 34 -9.21 -4.72 9.50
C SER A 34 -7.98 -4.05 8.87
N CYS A 35 -7.34 -4.72 7.90
CA CYS A 35 -6.18 -4.20 7.17
C CYS A 35 -6.51 -3.81 5.72
N VAL A 36 -7.77 -3.47 5.43
CA VAL A 36 -8.20 -3.05 4.09
C VAL A 36 -7.63 -1.67 3.74
N LEU A 37 -7.21 -1.51 2.50
CA LEU A 37 -6.80 -0.26 1.87
C LEU A 37 -8.01 0.39 1.17
N ASN A 38 -7.90 1.67 0.80
CA ASN A 38 -8.99 2.41 0.16
C ASN A 38 -9.50 1.78 -1.16
N ASN A 39 -8.69 0.96 -1.83
CA ASN A 39 -9.07 0.23 -3.05
C ASN A 39 -9.65 -1.18 -2.78
N GLY A 40 -9.94 -1.51 -1.52
CA GLY A 40 -10.49 -2.81 -1.12
C GLY A 40 -9.47 -3.94 -0.98
N ARG A 41 -8.19 -3.71 -1.32
CA ARG A 41 -7.12 -4.71 -1.11
C ARG A 41 -6.79 -4.83 0.36
N ARG A 42 -6.44 -6.03 0.82
CA ARG A 42 -6.11 -6.36 2.21
C ARG A 42 -4.60 -6.51 2.35
N VAL A 43 -3.97 -5.74 3.24
CA VAL A 43 -2.51 -5.81 3.45
C VAL A 43 -2.05 -7.23 3.82
N CYS A 44 -2.79 -7.94 4.67
CA CYS A 44 -2.41 -9.31 5.09
C CYS A 44 -2.56 -10.39 4.01
N LYS A 45 -3.27 -10.12 2.89
CA LYS A 45 -3.56 -11.12 1.85
C LYS A 45 -2.99 -10.73 0.49
N ASP A 46 -3.10 -9.46 0.14
CA ASP A 46 -2.67 -8.87 -1.13
C ASP A 46 -1.29 -8.19 -1.02
N GLY A 47 -0.76 -8.08 0.20
CA GLY A 47 0.50 -7.43 0.58
C GLY A 47 1.28 -8.28 1.61
N PRO A 48 2.26 -7.71 2.34
CA PRO A 48 2.36 -6.30 2.75
C PRO A 48 3.11 -5.39 1.78
N VAL A 49 3.81 -5.95 0.79
CA VAL A 49 4.63 -5.21 -0.17
C VAL A 49 3.83 -4.90 -1.43
N PHE A 50 3.77 -3.62 -1.80
CA PHE A 50 3.05 -3.13 -2.98
C PHE A 50 3.92 -2.22 -3.84
N LYS A 51 3.82 -2.33 -5.16
CA LYS A 51 4.41 -1.35 -6.09
C LYS A 51 3.80 0.03 -5.87
N ALA A 52 4.63 1.07 -5.89
CA ALA A 52 4.19 2.44 -5.67
C ALA A 52 3.14 2.87 -6.71
N SER A 53 3.28 2.43 -7.97
CA SER A 53 2.27 2.69 -9.02
C SER A 53 0.87 2.14 -8.73
N LYS A 54 0.71 1.24 -7.74
CA LYS A 54 -0.59 0.70 -7.29
C LYS A 54 -1.13 1.36 -6.01
N LEU A 55 -0.44 2.36 -5.45
CA LEU A 55 -0.79 3.02 -4.19
C LEU A 55 -1.45 4.39 -4.35
N LYS A 56 -1.89 4.74 -5.56
CA LYS A 56 -2.60 5.99 -5.86
C LYS A 56 -3.78 6.22 -4.90
N SER A 57 -4.60 5.20 -4.65
CA SER A 57 -5.77 5.30 -3.76
C SER A 57 -5.44 5.60 -2.29
N GLU A 58 -4.20 5.43 -1.86
CA GLU A 58 -3.77 5.54 -0.46
C GLU A 58 -3.01 6.84 -0.17
N TYR A 59 -2.24 7.32 -1.15
CA TYR A 59 -1.35 8.47 -0.99
C TYR A 59 -1.66 9.66 -1.90
N GLU A 60 -2.71 9.60 -2.71
CA GLU A 60 -3.27 10.76 -3.41
C GLU A 60 -4.52 11.27 -2.70
#